data_AF-A0A1K1LFQ3-F1
#
_entry.id   AF-A0A1K1LFQ3-F1
#
_cell.length_a   1.000
_cell.length_b   1.000
_cell.length_c   1.000
_cell.angle_alpha   90.00
_cell.angle_beta   90.00
_cell.angle_gamma   90.00
#
_symmetry.space_group_name_H-M   'P 1'
#
loop_
_entity.id
_entity.type
_entity.pdbx_description
1 polymer ?
#
loop_
_entity_poly.entity_id
_entity_poly.type
_entity_poly.pdbx_seq_one_letter_code
_entity_poly.pdbx_strand_id
1 'polypeptide(L)'
;MPVLNGKELRIVGFLCNWCSYGGADTAGVARATQPTDLRIIRVPCSGRIDPLFIVRALLNGADGVLVSGCHPRDCHYSAGNYYARRRLEVLKQFLPVLGIDDRRFEYTWVSASEGQRWQHVVTTFTDRIHKLGPAPRFEDPEPLLKVVDMALTSLRPLGTGQNAKLDELKAAIKAKLPELDCVIGWQQGYDAVHTVPLFMRTPEDVDKLVWGPFNVNNPATYLPSLKGRKVGIVVKGCDSRSVVELLQENLINRDDVTIFAMPCEGTLDMARVDKELGRYNGIDSVVYDEAGVTVTADGKEHRFCMTECAQGKCYGCTMPTAQLADTLAGAPTTVEGTPGTPPELALLDSMTLPERMAFWRGQMERCLRCYACRNACPMCVCRDYCVAESRDPHWMTQEDSVREKLYFQTIHALHLAGRCTGCGECQRACPVGIPILALRQQIGRAVSQLFDGYKAGMDPEAVPPLLGYELEEKNIHEREWK
;
A
#
# COMPACT_ATOMS: atom_id res chain seq x y z
N MET A 1 37.85 -3.18 26.98
CA MET A 1 38.31 -3.72 25.68
C MET A 1 37.07 -3.99 24.84
N PRO A 2 37.00 -3.61 23.55
CA PRO A 2 35.82 -3.92 22.75
C PRO A 2 35.71 -5.45 22.66
N VAL A 3 34.53 -6.01 22.92
CA VAL A 3 34.28 -7.46 22.93
C VAL A 3 34.34 -8.05 21.51
N LEU A 4 34.49 -7.23 20.47
CA LEU A 4 34.48 -7.67 19.07
C LEU A 4 35.68 -7.06 18.32
N ASN A 5 36.66 -7.90 17.97
CA ASN A 5 37.84 -7.56 17.16
C ASN A 5 37.50 -7.45 15.65
N GLY A 6 36.44 -6.72 15.34
CA GLY A 6 35.99 -6.38 14.00
C GLY A 6 35.53 -4.92 13.99
N LYS A 7 35.48 -4.29 12.81
CA LYS A 7 35.01 -2.91 12.64
C LYS A 7 33.67 -2.75 13.38
N GLU A 8 33.59 -1.84 14.35
CA GLU A 8 32.36 -1.57 15.13
C GLU A 8 31.19 -1.38 14.16
N LEU A 9 30.17 -2.23 14.26
CA LEU A 9 28.98 -2.15 13.44
C LEU A 9 28.02 -1.13 14.08
N ARG A 10 27.21 -0.49 13.24
CA ARG A 10 26.34 0.61 13.66
C ARG A 10 24.98 0.06 14.03
N ILE A 11 24.73 -0.15 15.31
CA ILE A 11 23.42 -0.58 15.79
C ILE A 11 22.69 0.58 16.46
N VAL A 12 21.47 0.85 16.03
CA VAL A 12 20.61 1.89 16.64
C VAL A 12 19.56 1.20 17.52
N GLY A 13 19.45 1.62 18.78
CA GLY A 13 18.48 1.10 19.74
C GLY A 13 17.43 2.15 20.09
N PHE A 14 16.14 1.87 19.94
CA PHE A 14 15.06 2.71 20.44
C PHE A 14 14.46 2.10 21.70
N LEU A 15 14.63 2.75 22.85
CA LEU A 15 14.21 2.20 24.14
C LEU A 15 13.12 3.03 24.77
N CYS A 16 12.08 2.38 25.27
CA CYS A 16 11.08 3.06 26.08
C CYS A 16 11.70 3.55 27.40
N ASN A 17 11.27 4.74 27.81
CA ASN A 17 11.74 5.45 28.99
C ASN A 17 11.58 4.63 30.28
N TRP A 18 10.43 3.96 30.41
CA TRP A 18 9.96 3.46 31.70
C TRP A 18 10.51 2.08 32.05
N CYS A 19 10.73 1.22 31.05
CA CYS A 19 11.12 -0.17 31.25
C CYS A 19 12.49 -0.44 30.65
N SER A 20 12.61 -0.52 29.32
CA SER A 20 13.84 -0.96 28.67
C SER A 20 15.03 -0.04 28.92
N TYR A 21 14.82 1.28 28.96
CA TYR A 21 15.89 2.21 29.32
C TYR A 21 16.36 2.00 30.77
N GLY A 22 15.42 1.79 31.71
CA GLY A 22 15.74 1.39 33.08
C GLY A 22 16.44 0.04 33.17
N GLY A 23 16.09 -0.92 32.31
CA GLY A 23 16.78 -2.22 32.21
C GLY A 23 18.23 -2.05 31.74
N ALA A 24 18.47 -1.15 30.78
CA ALA A 24 19.81 -0.76 30.36
C ALA A 24 20.61 -0.07 31.47
N ASP A 25 19.99 0.85 32.21
CA ASP A 25 20.59 1.51 33.37
C ASP A 25 20.95 0.48 34.47
N THR A 26 20.04 -0.45 34.78
CA THR A 26 20.27 -1.54 35.74
C THR A 26 21.45 -2.42 35.33
N ALA A 27 21.59 -2.73 34.04
CA ALA A 27 22.76 -3.45 33.52
C ALA A 27 24.06 -2.66 33.75
N GLY A 28 24.02 -1.33 33.53
CA GLY A 28 25.14 -0.43 33.80
C GLY A 28 25.52 -0.36 35.28
N VAL A 29 24.53 -0.21 36.18
CA VAL A 29 24.72 -0.21 37.65
C VAL A 29 25.33 -1.52 38.13
N ALA A 30 24.86 -2.65 37.58
CA ALA A 30 25.40 -3.98 37.85
C ALA A 30 26.78 -4.22 37.23
N ARG A 31 27.33 -3.26 36.47
CA ARG A 31 28.60 -3.37 35.73
C ARG A 31 28.61 -4.58 34.78
N ALA A 32 27.45 -4.90 34.21
CA ALA A 32 27.30 -5.97 33.25
C ALA A 32 28.06 -5.66 31.96
N THR A 33 28.97 -6.53 31.55
CA THR A 33 29.74 -6.38 30.31
C THR A 33 28.83 -6.59 29.10
N GLN A 34 28.82 -5.66 28.15
CA GLN A 34 28.02 -5.74 26.93
C GLN A 34 28.81 -5.21 25.72
N PRO A 35 28.44 -5.60 24.48
CA PRO A 35 29.02 -5.02 23.27
C PRO A 35 28.82 -3.50 23.19
N THR A 36 29.71 -2.81 22.48
CA THR A 36 29.72 -1.35 22.39
C THR A 36 29.08 -0.81 21.12
N ASP A 37 28.58 -1.65 20.22
CA ASP A 37 28.04 -1.31 18.91
C ASP A 37 26.70 -0.53 18.96
N LEU A 38 25.94 -0.71 20.05
CA LEU A 38 24.61 -0.13 20.22
C LEU A 38 24.66 1.35 20.64
N ARG A 39 23.88 2.21 19.97
CA ARG A 39 23.61 3.60 20.36
C ARG A 39 22.12 3.77 20.65
N ILE A 40 21.81 4.14 21.89
CA ILE A 40 20.44 4.21 22.40
C ILE A 40 19.84 5.60 22.14
N ILE A 41 18.66 5.62 21.54
CA ILE A 41 17.72 6.74 21.46
C ILE A 41 16.58 6.43 22.42
N ARG A 42 16.41 7.30 23.41
CA ARG A 42 15.33 7.20 24.40
C ARG A 42 14.03 7.77 23.84
N VAL A 43 12.94 7.03 23.98
CA VAL A 43 11.58 7.47 23.64
C VAL A 43 10.64 7.29 24.82
N PRO A 44 9.55 8.06 24.95
CA PRO A 44 8.61 7.87 26.06
C PRO A 44 8.02 6.46 26.11
N CYS A 45 7.64 5.90 24.95
CA CYS A 45 7.01 4.59 24.82
C CYS A 45 7.44 3.91 23.52
N SER A 46 7.47 2.57 23.48
CA SER A 46 7.59 1.83 22.21
C SER A 46 6.44 2.14 21.26
N GLY A 47 5.24 2.47 21.77
CA GLY A 47 4.11 2.96 20.97
C GLY A 47 4.35 4.26 20.21
N ARG A 48 5.39 5.03 20.60
CA ARG A 48 5.81 6.23 19.86
C ARG A 48 6.67 5.89 18.64
N ILE A 49 7.21 4.67 18.56
CA ILE A 49 8.06 4.26 17.45
C ILE A 49 7.22 4.12 16.21
N ASP A 50 7.49 5.02 15.27
CA ASP A 50 7.02 4.91 13.91
C ASP A 50 7.95 3.94 13.14
N PRO A 51 7.41 2.94 12.41
CA PRO A 51 8.18 2.06 11.53
C PRO A 51 9.20 2.78 10.64
N LEU A 52 8.91 4.03 10.26
CA LEU A 52 9.77 4.85 9.42
C LEU A 52 11.11 5.19 10.08
N PHE A 53 11.19 5.27 11.41
CA PHE A 53 12.47 5.49 12.09
C PHE A 53 13.45 4.33 11.84
N ILE A 54 12.94 3.10 11.80
CA ILE A 54 13.74 1.88 11.58
C ILE A 54 14.19 1.84 10.12
N VAL A 55 13.28 2.07 9.18
CA VAL A 55 13.61 2.12 7.75
C VAL A 55 14.66 3.22 7.49
N ARG A 56 14.46 4.43 8.04
CA ARG A 56 15.40 5.54 7.87
C ARG A 56 16.79 5.20 8.43
N ALA A 57 16.86 4.56 9.60
CA ALA A 57 18.12 4.14 10.19
C ALA A 57 18.85 3.13 9.29
N LEU A 58 18.16 2.09 8.80
CA LEU A 58 18.74 1.08 7.91
C LEU A 58 19.20 1.69 6.59
N LEU A 59 18.37 2.50 5.94
CA LEU A 59 18.72 3.17 4.67
C LEU A 59 19.87 4.17 4.81
N ASN A 60 20.09 4.73 6.00
CA ASN A 60 21.21 5.63 6.29
C ASN A 60 22.48 4.89 6.78
N GLY A 61 22.50 3.55 6.69
CA GLY A 61 23.69 2.74 6.96
C GLY A 61 23.84 2.25 8.39
N ALA A 62 22.73 2.08 9.13
CA ALA A 62 22.72 1.23 10.31
C ALA A 62 22.79 -0.24 9.88
N ASP A 63 23.65 -1.01 10.54
CA ASP A 63 23.82 -2.45 10.29
C ASP A 63 22.73 -3.29 10.95
N GLY A 64 22.13 -2.74 12.02
CA GLY A 64 20.96 -3.29 12.67
C GLY A 64 20.18 -2.24 13.48
N VAL A 65 18.90 -2.52 13.72
CA VAL A 65 18.02 -1.68 14.53
C VAL A 65 17.31 -2.54 15.57
N LEU A 66 17.38 -2.12 16.83
CA LEU A 66 16.69 -2.75 17.96
C LEU A 66 15.62 -1.79 18.48
N VAL A 67 14.41 -2.27 18.74
CA VAL A 67 13.40 -1.56 19.52
C VAL A 67 13.16 -2.34 20.80
N SER A 68 13.08 -1.68 21.94
CA SER A 68 12.75 -2.35 23.21
C SER A 68 11.72 -1.57 24.00
N GLY A 69 10.70 -2.28 24.48
CA GLY A 69 9.62 -1.72 25.29
C GLY A 69 9.36 -2.48 26.59
N CYS A 70 8.33 -2.03 27.32
CA CYS A 70 7.79 -2.78 28.46
C CYS A 70 7.18 -4.11 28.00
N HIS A 71 7.16 -5.11 28.88
CA HIS A 71 6.41 -6.34 28.66
C HIS A 71 4.94 -6.05 28.34
N PRO A 72 4.29 -6.88 27.50
CA PRO A 72 2.84 -6.89 27.38
C PRO A 72 2.19 -6.84 28.78
N ARG A 73 1.14 -6.03 28.94
CA ARG A 73 0.44 -5.72 30.21
C ARG A 73 1.15 -4.74 31.16
N ASP A 74 2.46 -4.51 30.99
CA ASP A 74 3.25 -3.61 31.85
C ASP A 74 3.53 -2.23 31.21
N CYS A 75 2.80 -1.88 30.16
CA CYS A 75 3.01 -0.59 29.50
C CYS A 75 2.62 0.56 30.45
N HIS A 76 3.55 1.49 30.69
CA HIS A 76 3.27 2.70 31.45
C HIS A 76 2.08 3.50 30.89
N TYR A 77 1.89 3.46 29.57
CA TYR A 77 0.77 4.10 28.88
C TYR A 77 -0.34 3.11 28.51
N SER A 78 -0.52 2.06 29.31
CA SER A 78 -1.52 0.98 29.18
C SER A 78 -1.36 0.08 27.96
N ALA A 79 -1.37 0.62 26.74
CA ALA A 79 -1.47 -0.19 25.51
C ALA A 79 -0.46 0.16 24.40
N GLY A 80 0.42 1.14 24.60
CA GLY A 80 1.31 1.61 23.54
C GLY A 80 2.20 0.51 22.94
N ASN A 81 2.65 -0.45 23.73
CA ASN A 81 3.45 -1.58 23.25
C ASN A 81 2.66 -2.57 22.38
N TYR A 82 1.35 -2.73 22.61
CA TYR A 82 0.50 -3.59 21.78
C TYR A 82 0.32 -3.03 20.36
N TYR A 83 0.08 -1.71 20.25
CA TYR A 83 0.09 -1.04 18.95
C TYR A 83 1.45 -1.14 18.26
N ALA A 84 2.54 -0.96 19.01
CA ALA A 84 3.90 -1.12 18.48
C ALA A 84 4.11 -2.54 17.94
N ARG A 85 3.74 -3.59 18.68
CA ARG A 85 3.90 -4.99 18.29
C ARG A 85 3.38 -5.25 16.87
N ARG A 86 2.13 -4.85 16.58
CA ARG A 86 1.53 -5.02 15.25
C ARG A 86 2.30 -4.28 14.15
N ARG A 87 2.61 -2.99 14.37
CA ARG A 87 3.28 -2.13 13.39
C ARG A 87 4.71 -2.61 13.10
N LEU A 88 5.43 -3.03 14.13
CA LEU A 88 6.80 -3.49 14.04
C LEU A 88 6.88 -4.87 13.39
N GLU A 89 5.96 -5.79 13.69
CA GLU A 89 5.92 -7.09 13.02
C GLU A 89 5.59 -6.97 11.53
N VAL A 90 4.60 -6.14 11.17
CA VAL A 90 4.30 -5.85 9.75
C VAL A 90 5.53 -5.28 9.04
N LEU A 91 6.25 -4.34 9.67
CA LEU A 91 7.50 -3.82 9.10
C LEU A 91 8.53 -4.93 8.92
N LYS A 92 8.73 -5.79 9.92
CA LYS A 92 9.73 -6.87 9.88
C LYS A 92 9.50 -7.81 8.70
N GLN A 93 8.24 -8.21 8.44
CA GLN A 93 7.89 -9.00 7.27
C GLN A 93 8.02 -8.24 5.94
N PHE A 94 7.95 -6.91 5.97
CA PHE A 94 8.07 -6.07 4.78
C PHE A 94 9.53 -5.78 4.38
N LEU A 95 10.50 -5.80 5.32
CA LEU A 95 11.91 -5.51 5.02
C LEU A 95 12.50 -6.36 3.87
N PRO A 96 12.24 -7.70 3.79
CA PRO A 96 12.69 -8.53 2.67
C PRO A 96 12.17 -8.10 1.30
N VAL A 97 11.05 -7.39 1.24
CA VAL A 97 10.50 -6.85 -0.02
C VAL A 97 11.43 -5.79 -0.60
N LEU A 98 12.08 -5.00 0.28
CA LEU A 98 13.04 -3.96 -0.08
C LEU A 98 14.45 -4.52 -0.34
N GLY A 99 14.65 -5.83 -0.21
CA GLY A 99 15.96 -6.49 -0.26
C GLY A 99 16.76 -6.37 1.04
N ILE A 100 16.12 -5.99 2.14
CA ILE A 100 16.75 -5.90 3.46
C ILE A 100 16.47 -7.18 4.24
N ASP A 101 17.52 -7.78 4.81
CA ASP A 101 17.40 -8.95 5.68
C ASP A 101 16.63 -8.59 6.96
N ASP A 102 15.52 -9.28 7.21
CA ASP A 102 14.63 -9.03 8.35
C ASP A 102 15.34 -9.23 9.69
N ARG A 103 16.40 -10.06 9.74
CA ARG A 103 17.21 -10.30 10.95
C ARG A 103 18.02 -9.06 11.36
N ARG A 104 18.12 -8.03 10.51
CA ARG A 104 18.73 -6.73 10.85
C ARG A 104 17.81 -5.85 11.70
N PHE A 105 16.55 -6.21 11.85
CA PHE A 105 15.60 -5.53 12.73
C PHE A 105 15.04 -6.48 13.78
N GLU A 106 14.86 -5.98 15.01
CA GLU A 106 14.23 -6.73 16.08
C GLU A 106 13.49 -5.81 17.05
N TYR A 107 12.40 -6.30 17.63
CA TYR A 107 11.77 -5.67 18.77
C TYR A 107 11.71 -6.63 19.97
N THR A 108 11.86 -6.10 21.18
CA THR A 108 11.96 -6.87 22.42
C THR A 108 11.22 -6.22 23.58
N TRP A 109 11.01 -7.01 24.63
CA TRP A 109 10.40 -6.55 25.86
C TRP A 109 11.31 -6.82 27.06
N VAL A 110 11.64 -5.75 27.79
CA VAL A 110 12.58 -5.76 28.92
C VAL A 110 12.07 -4.78 29.99
N SER A 111 11.83 -5.27 31.21
CA SER A 111 11.44 -4.47 32.36
C SER A 111 12.63 -3.66 32.93
N ALA A 112 12.35 -2.67 33.77
CA ALA A 112 13.38 -1.86 34.41
C ALA A 112 14.32 -2.67 35.33
N SER A 113 13.83 -3.78 35.89
CA SER A 113 14.60 -4.64 36.81
C SER A 113 15.42 -5.72 36.09
N GLU A 114 15.25 -5.88 34.79
CA GLU A 114 15.80 -7.00 34.01
C GLU A 114 17.16 -6.66 33.37
N GLY A 115 18.12 -6.16 34.15
CA GLY A 115 19.46 -5.80 33.64
C GLY A 115 20.22 -6.96 32.98
N GLN A 116 20.10 -8.18 33.52
CA GLN A 116 20.70 -9.39 32.92
C GLN A 116 20.05 -9.76 31.59
N ARG A 117 18.72 -9.64 31.48
CA ARG A 117 18.00 -9.87 30.21
C ARG A 117 18.42 -8.83 29.18
N TRP A 118 18.54 -7.57 29.57
CA TRP A 118 19.04 -6.51 28.68
C TRP A 118 20.42 -6.85 28.12
N GLN A 119 21.36 -7.21 28.99
CA GLN A 119 22.71 -7.63 28.59
C GLN A 119 22.66 -8.80 27.60
N HIS A 120 21.84 -9.82 27.88
CA HIS A 120 21.67 -10.97 26.99
C HIS A 120 21.09 -10.56 25.63
N VAL A 121 20.02 -9.77 25.59
CA VAL A 121 19.38 -9.28 24.36
C VAL A 121 20.38 -8.52 23.49
N VAL A 122 21.10 -7.56 24.06
CA VAL A 122 22.08 -6.74 23.31
C VAL A 122 23.23 -7.59 22.80
N THR A 123 23.73 -8.52 23.61
CA THR A 123 24.81 -9.43 23.19
C THR A 123 24.37 -10.32 22.04
N THR A 124 23.26 -11.02 22.20
CA THR A 124 22.70 -11.92 21.18
C THR A 124 22.36 -11.19 19.89
N PHE A 125 21.77 -9.99 19.97
CA PHE A 125 21.46 -9.20 18.78
C PHE A 125 22.74 -8.70 18.10
N THR A 126 23.71 -8.19 18.85
CA THR A 126 24.98 -7.71 18.28
C THR A 126 25.75 -8.84 17.60
N ASP A 127 25.84 -10.01 18.22
CA ASP A 127 26.48 -11.19 17.64
C ASP A 127 25.80 -11.61 16.33
N ARG A 128 24.47 -11.52 16.27
CA ARG A 128 23.70 -11.77 15.05
C ARG A 128 24.06 -10.77 13.95
N ILE A 129 24.13 -9.47 14.25
CA ILE A 129 24.50 -8.44 13.27
C ILE A 129 25.94 -8.63 12.79
N HIS A 130 26.88 -8.98 13.68
CA HIS A 130 28.26 -9.32 13.30
C HIS A 130 28.34 -10.54 12.39
N LYS A 131 27.53 -11.58 12.63
CA LYS A 131 27.44 -12.76 11.73
C LYS A 131 26.87 -12.41 10.36
N LEU A 132 25.96 -11.44 10.26
CA LEU A 132 25.43 -10.92 9.00
C LEU A 132 26.42 -10.00 8.28
N GLY A 133 27.38 -9.42 9.02
CA GLY A 133 28.30 -8.41 8.52
C GLY A 133 27.65 -7.06 8.23
N PRO A 134 28.42 -6.11 7.67
CA PRO A 134 27.92 -4.78 7.31
C PRO A 134 26.67 -4.86 6.42
N ALA A 135 25.69 -3.98 6.65
CA ALA A 135 24.51 -3.91 5.81
C ALA A 135 24.87 -3.40 4.40
N PRO A 136 24.32 -4.01 3.34
CA PRO A 136 24.46 -3.48 1.99
C PRO A 136 23.77 -2.12 1.91
N ARG A 137 24.37 -1.16 1.19
CA ARG A 137 23.69 0.12 0.91
C ARG A 137 22.81 -0.05 -0.31
N PHE A 138 21.70 0.68 -0.32
CA PHE A 138 20.75 0.63 -1.43
C PHE A 138 21.36 1.07 -2.77
N GLU A 139 22.37 1.92 -2.69
CA GLU A 139 23.11 2.45 -3.83
C GLU A 139 24.19 1.49 -4.37
N ASP A 140 24.56 0.45 -3.63
CA ASP A 140 25.69 -0.44 -3.97
C ASP A 140 25.42 -1.42 -5.14
N PRO A 141 24.28 -2.15 -5.21
CA PRO A 141 24.10 -3.22 -6.22
C PRO A 141 23.78 -2.63 -7.59
N GLU A 142 24.31 -3.18 -8.69
CA GLU A 142 23.97 -2.77 -10.06
C GLU A 142 22.45 -2.77 -10.30
N PRO A 143 21.88 -1.77 -11.02
CA PRO A 143 20.44 -1.64 -11.17
C PRO A 143 19.88 -2.76 -12.04
N LEU A 144 18.82 -3.41 -11.56
CA LEU A 144 18.16 -4.51 -12.25
C LEU A 144 16.79 -4.09 -12.78
N LEU A 145 16.63 -4.06 -14.10
CA LEU A 145 15.34 -3.83 -14.75
C LEU A 145 14.81 -5.14 -15.33
N LYS A 146 13.98 -5.85 -14.55
CA LYS A 146 13.18 -6.99 -15.02
C LYS A 146 11.73 -6.55 -15.17
N VAL A 147 11.10 -6.94 -16.27
CA VAL A 147 9.65 -6.77 -16.49
C VAL A 147 9.02 -8.16 -16.40
N VAL A 148 7.80 -8.22 -15.87
CA VAL A 148 7.03 -9.46 -15.90
C VAL A 148 6.66 -9.76 -17.36
N ASP A 149 7.11 -10.92 -17.85
CA ASP A 149 6.70 -11.48 -19.13
C ASP A 149 6.00 -12.83 -18.86
N MET A 150 4.78 -12.75 -18.34
CA MET A 150 3.97 -13.92 -18.02
C MET A 150 2.58 -13.77 -18.62
N ALA A 151 2.11 -14.84 -19.28
CA ALA A 151 0.72 -14.94 -19.70
C ALA A 151 -0.18 -14.87 -18.45
N LEU A 152 -1.03 -13.85 -18.42
CA LEU A 152 -1.94 -13.61 -17.31
C LEU A 152 -3.26 -14.35 -17.56
N THR A 153 -3.54 -15.38 -16.76
CA THR A 153 -4.85 -16.05 -16.78
C THR A 153 -5.80 -15.34 -15.82
N SER A 154 -6.96 -14.92 -16.32
CA SER A 154 -7.98 -14.27 -15.49
C SER A 154 -8.79 -15.29 -14.70
N LEU A 155 -9.13 -14.98 -13.45
CA LEU A 155 -9.99 -15.81 -12.58
C LEU A 155 -11.47 -15.86 -13.03
N ARG A 156 -11.86 -14.94 -13.89
CA ARG A 156 -13.21 -14.78 -14.41
C ARG A 156 -13.16 -14.25 -15.85
N PRO A 157 -14.23 -14.37 -16.63
CA PRO A 157 -14.33 -13.68 -17.90
C PRO A 157 -14.10 -12.18 -17.73
N LEU A 158 -13.21 -11.62 -18.56
CA LEU A 158 -13.06 -10.18 -18.73
C LEU A 158 -13.75 -9.81 -20.05
N GLY A 159 -14.43 -8.66 -20.05
CA GLY A 159 -15.27 -8.27 -21.18
C GLY A 159 -15.65 -6.79 -21.10
N THR A 160 -16.58 -6.38 -21.96
CA THR A 160 -17.11 -5.03 -21.93
C THR A 160 -18.63 -5.00 -21.97
N GLY A 161 -19.23 -4.25 -21.04
CA GLY A 161 -20.64 -3.92 -21.01
C GLY A 161 -21.64 -5.08 -20.89
N GLN A 162 -21.24 -6.34 -20.70
CA GLN A 162 -22.13 -7.50 -20.79
C GLN A 162 -23.19 -7.48 -19.67
N ASN A 163 -22.78 -7.12 -18.46
CA ASN A 163 -23.62 -7.02 -17.27
C ASN A 163 -24.00 -5.58 -16.94
N ALA A 164 -23.53 -4.60 -17.71
CA ALA A 164 -23.75 -3.19 -17.42
C ALA A 164 -25.16 -2.75 -17.83
N LYS A 165 -25.86 -2.06 -16.91
CA LYS A 165 -27.16 -1.45 -17.15
C LYS A 165 -27.08 0.05 -16.93
N LEU A 166 -26.32 0.72 -17.79
CA LEU A 166 -26.01 2.14 -17.63
C LEU A 166 -27.27 3.02 -17.61
N ASP A 167 -28.28 2.71 -18.43
CA ASP A 167 -29.53 3.47 -18.44
C ASP A 167 -30.33 3.31 -17.14
N GLU A 168 -30.38 2.10 -16.57
CA GLU A 168 -30.98 1.85 -15.25
C GLU A 168 -30.25 2.63 -14.16
N LEU A 169 -28.91 2.63 -14.21
CA LEU A 169 -28.09 3.40 -13.27
C LEU A 169 -28.33 4.91 -13.40
N LYS A 170 -28.36 5.44 -14.64
CA LYS A 170 -28.63 6.86 -14.91
C LYS A 170 -30.01 7.26 -14.39
N ALA A 171 -31.03 6.42 -14.59
CA ALA A 171 -32.36 6.66 -14.06
C ALA A 171 -32.38 6.72 -12.52
N ALA A 172 -31.70 5.77 -11.86
CA ALA A 172 -31.58 5.76 -10.40
C ALA A 172 -30.83 6.99 -9.85
N ILE A 173 -29.75 7.41 -10.53
CA ILE A 173 -29.01 8.62 -10.19
C ILE A 173 -29.92 9.84 -10.32
N LYS A 174 -30.63 10.02 -11.45
CA LYS A 174 -31.55 11.14 -11.66
C LYS A 174 -32.64 11.21 -10.60
N ALA A 175 -33.16 10.07 -10.15
CA ALA A 175 -34.18 10.01 -9.11
C ALA A 175 -33.65 10.48 -7.74
N LYS A 176 -32.38 10.20 -7.43
CA LYS A 176 -31.76 10.55 -6.13
C LYS A 176 -31.01 11.88 -6.13
N LEU A 177 -30.65 12.40 -7.30
CA LEU A 177 -29.89 13.64 -7.45
C LEU A 177 -30.49 14.85 -6.69
N PRO A 178 -31.82 15.05 -6.60
CA PRO A 178 -32.38 16.17 -5.83
C PRO A 178 -32.06 16.16 -4.33
N GLU A 179 -31.67 15.01 -3.77
CA GLU A 179 -31.30 14.85 -2.36
C GLU A 179 -29.78 15.04 -2.12
N LEU A 180 -28.99 15.20 -3.19
CA LEU A 180 -27.53 15.14 -3.18
C LEU A 180 -26.91 16.43 -3.76
N ASP A 181 -25.80 16.87 -3.17
CA ASP A 181 -25.03 18.02 -3.65
C ASP A 181 -24.35 17.74 -5.01
N CYS A 182 -23.91 16.49 -5.23
CA CYS A 182 -23.51 15.97 -6.53
C CYS A 182 -23.37 14.44 -6.49
N VAL A 183 -23.29 13.81 -7.66
CA VAL A 183 -22.88 12.40 -7.83
C VAL A 183 -21.56 12.32 -8.60
N ILE A 184 -20.59 11.56 -8.08
CA ILE A 184 -19.26 11.42 -8.70
C ILE A 184 -19.22 10.16 -9.55
N GLY A 185 -18.80 10.28 -10.81
CA GLY A 185 -18.63 9.17 -11.74
C GLY A 185 -17.55 9.47 -12.77
N TRP A 186 -17.78 9.09 -14.02
CA TRP A 186 -16.83 9.31 -15.11
C TRP A 186 -17.55 9.89 -16.33
N GLN A 187 -16.84 10.71 -17.10
CA GLN A 187 -17.22 11.14 -18.44
C GLN A 187 -16.06 10.88 -19.40
N GLN A 188 -16.32 11.00 -20.70
CA GLN A 188 -15.26 11.06 -21.70
C GLN A 188 -14.31 12.23 -21.42
N GLY A 189 -13.01 11.98 -21.56
CA GLY A 189 -11.94 12.96 -21.41
C GLY A 189 -11.67 13.70 -22.72
N TYR A 190 -10.39 13.91 -23.02
CA TYR A 190 -9.97 14.62 -24.23
C TYR A 190 -10.13 13.80 -25.52
N ASP A 191 -10.24 12.47 -25.41
CA ASP A 191 -10.55 11.55 -26.51
C ASP A 191 -11.42 10.38 -26.00
N ALA A 192 -11.74 9.43 -26.88
CA ALA A 192 -12.63 8.31 -26.58
C ALA A 192 -12.00 7.16 -25.77
N VAL A 193 -10.67 7.11 -25.61
CA VAL A 193 -9.98 6.08 -24.79
C VAL A 193 -9.59 6.59 -23.41
N HIS A 194 -9.77 7.89 -23.14
CA HIS A 194 -9.52 8.50 -21.84
C HIS A 194 -10.82 8.90 -21.16
N THR A 195 -10.98 8.52 -19.89
CA THR A 195 -12.07 9.02 -19.05
C THR A 195 -11.53 9.95 -17.97
N VAL A 196 -12.37 10.88 -17.55
CA VAL A 196 -12.08 11.80 -16.43
C VAL A 196 -13.21 11.77 -15.42
N PRO A 197 -12.94 12.10 -14.14
CA PRO A 197 -13.98 12.23 -13.13
C PRO A 197 -15.07 13.24 -13.53
N LEU A 198 -16.32 12.85 -13.35
CA LEU A 198 -17.51 13.66 -13.60
C LEU A 198 -18.20 13.96 -12.26
N PHE A 199 -18.55 15.22 -12.03
CA PHE A 199 -19.34 15.65 -10.87
C PHE A 199 -20.72 16.08 -11.36
N MET A 200 -21.70 15.17 -11.26
CA MET A 200 -23.06 15.38 -11.75
C MET A 200 -23.85 16.22 -10.75
N ARG A 201 -24.34 17.39 -11.18
CA ARG A 201 -25.18 18.27 -10.36
C ARG A 201 -26.57 18.49 -10.97
N THR A 202 -26.71 18.27 -12.27
CA THR A 202 -27.99 18.34 -12.97
C THR A 202 -28.30 17.02 -13.70
N PRO A 203 -29.57 16.75 -14.06
CA PRO A 203 -29.93 15.58 -14.87
C PRO A 203 -29.15 15.48 -16.18
N GLU A 204 -28.81 16.61 -16.81
CA GLU A 204 -28.03 16.68 -18.05
C GLU A 204 -26.57 16.27 -17.83
N ASP A 205 -26.02 16.49 -16.63
CA ASP A 205 -24.71 15.94 -16.29
C ASP A 205 -24.75 14.41 -16.21
N VAL A 206 -25.86 13.83 -15.73
CA VAL A 206 -26.03 12.37 -15.65
C VAL A 206 -26.00 11.73 -17.04
N ASP A 207 -26.45 12.45 -18.07
CA ASP A 207 -26.41 11.96 -19.45
C ASP A 207 -24.98 11.78 -19.98
N LYS A 208 -24.01 12.56 -19.44
CA LYS A 208 -22.58 12.45 -19.76
C LYS A 208 -21.87 11.28 -19.08
N LEU A 209 -22.53 10.59 -18.14
CA LEU A 209 -21.95 9.45 -17.44
C LEU A 209 -21.64 8.33 -18.43
N VAL A 210 -20.38 7.88 -18.42
CA VAL A 210 -19.89 6.75 -19.24
C VAL A 210 -19.48 5.58 -18.34
N TRP A 211 -19.63 4.36 -18.86
CA TRP A 211 -19.20 3.13 -18.22
C TRP A 211 -18.61 2.16 -19.25
N GLY A 212 -17.49 1.55 -18.92
CA GLY A 212 -16.75 0.68 -19.81
C GLY A 212 -15.29 0.46 -19.39
N PRO A 213 -14.47 -0.08 -20.30
CA PRO A 213 -13.12 -0.55 -19.99
C PRO A 213 -12.12 0.58 -19.69
N PHE A 214 -12.47 1.84 -19.98
CA PHE A 214 -11.63 3.01 -19.75
C PHE A 214 -11.90 3.71 -18.42
N ASN A 215 -12.89 3.27 -17.64
CA ASN A 215 -13.24 3.82 -16.32
C ASN A 215 -12.22 3.42 -15.25
N VAL A 216 -10.98 3.88 -15.41
CA VAL A 216 -9.84 3.45 -14.60
C VAL A 216 -9.78 4.17 -13.26
N ASN A 217 -10.04 5.48 -13.22
CA ASN A 217 -9.91 6.30 -12.02
C ASN A 217 -10.79 5.78 -10.87
N ASN A 218 -10.30 5.86 -9.63
CA ASN A 218 -11.09 5.57 -8.44
C ASN A 218 -11.71 6.86 -7.86
N PRO A 219 -13.05 7.06 -8.00
CA PRO A 219 -13.72 8.28 -7.57
C PRO A 219 -13.76 8.47 -6.05
N ALA A 220 -13.52 7.41 -5.27
CA ALA A 220 -13.48 7.51 -3.80
C ALA A 220 -12.41 8.50 -3.31
N THR A 221 -11.41 8.79 -4.14
CA THR A 221 -10.36 9.78 -3.91
C THR A 221 -10.89 11.18 -3.57
N TYR A 222 -12.09 11.53 -4.03
CA TYR A 222 -12.69 12.84 -3.81
C TYR A 222 -13.52 12.93 -2.53
N LEU A 223 -13.99 11.79 -1.99
CA LEU A 223 -14.94 11.78 -0.87
C LEU A 223 -14.41 12.49 0.40
N PRO A 224 -13.14 12.33 0.83
CA PRO A 224 -12.66 13.01 2.03
C PRO A 224 -12.73 14.54 1.94
N SER A 225 -12.55 15.11 0.74
CA SER A 225 -12.66 16.56 0.51
C SER A 225 -14.09 17.10 0.55
N LEU A 226 -15.07 16.20 0.51
CA LEU A 226 -16.50 16.51 0.52
C LEU A 226 -17.17 16.10 1.85
N LYS A 227 -16.39 15.85 2.90
CA LYS A 227 -16.91 15.47 4.22
C LYS A 227 -17.95 16.49 4.71
N GLY A 228 -19.10 15.99 5.17
CA GLY A 228 -20.24 16.80 5.64
C GLY A 228 -21.20 17.28 4.54
N ARG A 229 -21.00 16.87 3.29
CA ARG A 229 -21.92 17.08 2.17
C ARG A 229 -22.61 15.77 1.82
N LYS A 230 -23.85 15.87 1.33
CA LYS A 230 -24.58 14.69 0.84
C LYS A 230 -24.16 14.39 -0.58
N VAL A 231 -23.41 13.32 -0.81
CA VAL A 231 -22.81 13.02 -2.11
C VAL A 231 -23.16 11.62 -2.59
N GLY A 232 -23.41 11.49 -3.89
CA GLY A 232 -23.47 10.20 -4.54
C GLY A 232 -22.12 9.80 -5.12
N ILE A 233 -21.87 8.50 -5.26
CA ILE A 233 -20.69 7.98 -5.94
C ILE A 233 -21.06 6.75 -6.78
N VAL A 234 -20.57 6.71 -8.02
CA VAL A 234 -20.63 5.53 -8.88
C VAL A 234 -19.36 4.71 -8.69
N VAL A 235 -19.50 3.43 -8.35
CA VAL A 235 -18.37 2.57 -7.99
C VAL A 235 -18.33 1.26 -8.78
N LYS A 236 -17.11 0.85 -9.12
CA LYS A 236 -16.76 -0.55 -9.43
C LYS A 236 -16.56 -1.34 -8.14
N GLY A 237 -16.42 -2.66 -8.24
CA GLY A 237 -16.08 -3.50 -7.09
C GLY A 237 -14.85 -3.03 -6.29
N CYS A 238 -13.74 -2.72 -6.95
CA CYS A 238 -12.54 -2.21 -6.29
C CYS A 238 -12.69 -0.78 -5.71
N ASP A 239 -13.52 0.06 -6.33
CA ASP A 239 -13.78 1.42 -5.83
C ASP A 239 -14.64 1.36 -4.55
N SER A 240 -15.62 0.45 -4.52
CA SER A 240 -16.49 0.25 -3.34
C SER A 240 -15.68 -0.13 -2.10
N ARG A 241 -14.63 -0.95 -2.25
CA ARG A 241 -13.71 -1.28 -1.15
C ARG A 241 -13.00 -0.02 -0.62
N SER A 242 -12.68 0.93 -1.49
CA SER A 242 -12.11 2.21 -1.04
C SER A 242 -13.13 3.06 -0.28
N VAL A 243 -14.42 3.01 -0.66
CA VAL A 243 -15.47 3.65 0.14
C VAL A 243 -15.59 3.00 1.51
N VAL A 244 -15.58 1.67 1.58
CA VAL A 244 -15.61 0.91 2.84
C VAL A 244 -14.43 1.28 3.74
N GLU A 245 -13.20 1.31 3.21
CA GLU A 245 -12.03 1.66 4.02
C GLU A 245 -12.09 3.11 4.55
N LEU A 246 -12.60 4.06 3.75
CA LEU A 246 -12.81 5.43 4.22
C LEU A 246 -13.85 5.51 5.35
N LEU A 247 -14.88 4.65 5.34
CA LEU A 247 -15.87 4.54 6.42
C LEU A 247 -15.23 3.95 7.68
N GLN A 248 -14.47 2.86 7.56
CA GLN A 248 -13.77 2.21 8.69
C GLN A 248 -12.82 3.17 9.41
N GLU A 249 -12.19 4.09 8.68
CA GLU A 249 -11.30 5.12 9.23
C GLU A 249 -12.01 6.39 9.70
N ASN A 250 -13.34 6.46 9.64
CA ASN A 250 -14.15 7.64 9.97
C ASN A 250 -13.75 8.90 9.16
N LEU A 251 -13.23 8.69 7.95
CA LEU A 251 -12.85 9.77 7.03
C LEU A 251 -14.08 10.33 6.31
N ILE A 252 -15.12 9.52 6.17
CA ILE A 252 -16.44 9.88 5.65
C ILE A 252 -17.54 9.29 6.54
N ASN A 253 -18.74 9.85 6.50
CA ASN A 253 -19.89 9.30 7.24
C ASN A 253 -20.79 8.51 6.29
N ARG A 254 -21.37 7.40 6.77
CA ARG A 254 -22.25 6.56 5.95
C ARG A 254 -23.52 7.27 5.48
N ASP A 255 -24.09 8.10 6.34
CA ASP A 255 -25.34 8.84 6.07
C ASP A 255 -25.18 9.95 5.03
N ASP A 256 -23.94 10.39 4.81
CA ASP A 256 -23.60 11.45 3.84
C ASP A 256 -23.35 10.90 2.44
N VAL A 257 -23.29 9.57 2.25
CA VAL A 257 -22.85 8.94 1.00
C VAL A 257 -23.88 7.96 0.45
N THR A 258 -24.35 8.23 -0.78
CA THR A 258 -25.18 7.30 -1.55
C THR A 258 -24.35 6.59 -2.60
N ILE A 259 -24.35 5.25 -2.59
CA ILE A 259 -23.45 4.43 -3.41
C ILE A 259 -24.23 3.76 -4.54
N PHE A 260 -23.93 4.17 -5.77
CA PHE A 260 -24.43 3.57 -7.00
C PHE A 260 -23.37 2.63 -7.56
N ALA A 261 -23.73 1.41 -7.94
CA ALA A 261 -22.77 0.42 -8.40
C ALA A 261 -23.23 -0.25 -9.69
N MET A 262 -22.24 -0.67 -10.48
CA MET A 262 -22.42 -1.63 -11.56
C MET A 262 -21.33 -2.70 -11.52
N PRO A 263 -21.63 -3.94 -11.94
CA PRO A 263 -20.65 -5.01 -12.09
C PRO A 263 -19.52 -4.58 -13.04
N CYS A 264 -18.28 -4.71 -12.59
CA CYS A 264 -17.09 -4.36 -13.37
C CYS A 264 -16.56 -5.58 -14.14
N GLU A 265 -16.29 -5.41 -15.42
CA GLU A 265 -15.82 -6.50 -16.31
C GLU A 265 -14.32 -6.46 -16.61
N GLY A 266 -13.62 -5.51 -15.97
CA GLY A 266 -12.21 -5.25 -16.19
C GLY A 266 -11.99 -3.86 -16.77
N THR A 267 -10.75 -3.39 -16.68
CA THR A 267 -10.34 -2.10 -17.24
C THR A 267 -9.05 -2.28 -18.02
N LEU A 268 -8.90 -1.57 -19.13
CA LEU A 268 -7.72 -1.65 -19.98
C LEU A 268 -6.49 -1.01 -19.33
N ASP A 269 -5.33 -1.57 -19.63
CA ASP A 269 -4.02 -1.00 -19.35
C ASP A 269 -3.58 -0.17 -20.56
N MET A 270 -3.66 1.15 -20.44
CA MET A 270 -3.29 2.04 -21.53
C MET A 270 -1.83 1.88 -21.94
N ALA A 271 -0.93 1.46 -21.07
CA ALA A 271 0.45 1.19 -21.47
C ALA A 271 0.57 0.01 -22.46
N ARG A 272 -0.33 -0.98 -22.37
CA ARG A 272 -0.42 -2.10 -23.32
C ARG A 272 -1.09 -1.66 -24.61
N VAL A 273 -2.18 -0.88 -24.50
CA VAL A 273 -2.92 -0.34 -25.64
C VAL A 273 -2.02 0.58 -26.47
N ASP A 274 -1.35 1.55 -25.85
CA ASP A 274 -0.46 2.52 -26.50
C ASP A 274 0.74 1.84 -27.18
N LYS A 275 1.20 0.69 -26.66
CA LYS A 275 2.27 -0.09 -27.30
C LYS A 275 1.87 -0.59 -28.69
N GLU A 276 0.62 -0.97 -28.89
CA GLU A 276 0.13 -1.45 -30.19
C GLU A 276 -0.45 -0.34 -31.07
N LEU A 277 -1.07 0.69 -30.48
CA LEU A 277 -1.47 1.90 -31.21
C LEU A 277 -0.26 2.60 -31.82
N GLY A 278 0.87 2.62 -31.09
CA GLY A 278 2.05 3.36 -31.48
C GLY A 278 1.81 4.87 -31.41
N ARG A 279 2.46 5.62 -32.30
CA ARG A 279 2.25 7.08 -32.39
C ARG A 279 1.04 7.36 -33.27
N TYR A 280 0.08 8.12 -32.74
CA TYR A 280 -1.10 8.61 -33.43
C TYR A 280 -1.29 10.11 -33.15
N ASN A 281 -2.02 10.82 -34.01
CA ASN A 281 -2.35 12.24 -33.84
C ASN A 281 -3.72 12.42 -33.17
N GLY A 282 -4.66 11.51 -33.42
CA GLY A 282 -5.97 11.51 -32.79
C GLY A 282 -6.62 10.13 -32.74
N ILE A 283 -7.60 10.01 -31.84
CA ILE A 283 -8.53 8.88 -31.80
C ILE A 283 -9.83 9.32 -32.45
N ASP A 284 -10.22 8.64 -33.53
CA ASP A 284 -11.42 8.95 -34.29
C ASP A 284 -12.67 8.39 -33.63
N SER A 285 -12.59 7.13 -33.18
CA SER A 285 -13.71 6.43 -32.55
C SER A 285 -13.25 5.23 -31.74
N VAL A 286 -14.12 4.80 -30.83
CA VAL A 286 -13.95 3.59 -30.04
C VAL A 286 -15.27 2.84 -30.03
N VAL A 287 -15.22 1.57 -30.40
CA VAL A 287 -16.36 0.66 -30.39
C VAL A 287 -15.97 -0.55 -29.58
N TYR A 288 -16.88 -1.03 -28.74
CA TYR A 288 -16.65 -2.19 -27.90
C TYR A 288 -17.80 -3.19 -28.04
N ASP A 289 -17.44 -4.47 -27.93
CA ASP A 289 -18.37 -5.60 -27.89
C ASP A 289 -18.05 -6.48 -26.68
N GLU A 290 -18.74 -7.61 -26.54
CA GLU A 290 -18.64 -8.47 -25.37
C GLU A 290 -17.18 -8.85 -25.00
N ALA A 291 -16.29 -9.04 -25.98
CA ALA A 291 -14.94 -9.58 -25.75
C ALA A 291 -13.82 -8.54 -25.76
N GLY A 292 -14.03 -7.38 -26.37
CA GLY A 292 -12.92 -6.46 -26.63
C GLY A 292 -13.31 -5.08 -27.11
N VAL A 293 -12.28 -4.31 -27.43
CA VAL A 293 -12.37 -2.91 -27.84
C VAL A 293 -11.66 -2.72 -29.17
N THR A 294 -12.35 -2.10 -30.12
CA THR A 294 -11.77 -1.60 -31.36
C THR A 294 -11.56 -0.10 -31.24
N VAL A 295 -10.31 0.34 -31.38
CA VAL A 295 -9.91 1.75 -31.38
C VAL A 295 -9.52 2.13 -32.80
N THR A 296 -10.12 3.18 -33.34
CA THR A 296 -9.73 3.76 -34.63
C THR A 296 -8.90 5.00 -34.37
N ALA A 297 -7.62 4.97 -34.77
CA ALA A 297 -6.67 6.06 -34.60
C ALA A 297 -6.09 6.45 -35.97
N ASP A 298 -6.17 7.73 -36.32
CA ASP A 298 -5.76 8.26 -37.63
C ASP A 298 -6.29 7.42 -38.83
N GLY A 299 -7.54 6.96 -38.75
CA GLY A 299 -8.22 6.13 -39.76
C GLY A 299 -7.84 4.65 -39.74
N LYS A 300 -6.97 4.20 -38.82
CA LYS A 300 -6.53 2.80 -38.70
C LYS A 300 -7.20 2.12 -37.51
N GLU A 301 -7.77 0.95 -37.74
CA GLU A 301 -8.40 0.15 -36.69
C GLU A 301 -7.38 -0.74 -35.95
N HIS A 302 -7.51 -0.78 -34.64
CA HIS A 302 -6.74 -1.62 -33.73
C HIS A 302 -7.70 -2.36 -32.79
N ARG A 303 -7.58 -3.68 -32.71
CA ARG A 303 -8.47 -4.52 -31.89
C ARG A 303 -7.72 -5.04 -30.66
N PHE A 304 -8.30 -4.81 -29.50
CA PHE A 304 -7.76 -5.21 -28.19
C PHE A 304 -8.68 -6.21 -27.52
N CYS A 305 -8.11 -7.34 -27.10
CA CYS A 305 -8.83 -8.32 -26.30
C CYS A 305 -8.73 -7.96 -24.81
N MET A 306 -9.86 -8.00 -24.08
CA MET A 306 -9.87 -7.70 -22.65
C MET A 306 -8.99 -8.66 -21.85
N THR A 307 -8.87 -9.92 -22.26
CA THR A 307 -8.01 -10.91 -21.59
C THR A 307 -6.51 -10.68 -21.81
N GLU A 308 -6.11 -9.87 -22.78
CA GLU A 308 -4.70 -9.60 -23.11
C GLU A 308 -4.25 -8.21 -22.64
N CYS A 309 -5.17 -7.24 -22.68
CA CYS A 309 -4.85 -5.84 -22.46
C CYS A 309 -5.41 -5.26 -21.15
N ALA A 310 -6.04 -6.07 -20.29
CA ALA A 310 -6.52 -5.59 -18.99
C ALA A 310 -5.37 -5.19 -18.05
N GLN A 311 -5.69 -4.34 -17.06
CA GLN A 311 -4.79 -4.03 -15.96
C GLN A 311 -4.47 -5.29 -15.15
N GLY A 312 -3.21 -5.44 -14.72
CA GLY A 312 -2.74 -6.59 -13.95
C GLY A 312 -3.63 -6.95 -12.74
N LYS A 313 -4.19 -5.93 -12.06
CA LYS A 313 -5.12 -6.10 -10.94
C LYS A 313 -6.41 -6.85 -11.30
N CYS A 314 -6.87 -6.77 -12.55
CA CYS A 314 -8.15 -7.33 -13.01
C CYS A 314 -8.10 -8.84 -13.15
N TYR A 315 -6.95 -9.42 -13.50
CA TYR A 315 -6.78 -10.86 -13.67
C TYR A 315 -7.00 -11.64 -12.37
N GLY A 316 -6.54 -11.09 -11.24
CA GLY A 316 -6.74 -11.64 -9.90
C GLY A 316 -7.97 -11.11 -9.17
N CYS A 317 -8.88 -10.39 -9.86
CA CYS A 317 -9.99 -9.70 -9.22
C CYS A 317 -11.06 -10.68 -8.74
N THR A 318 -11.23 -10.77 -7.42
CA THR A 318 -12.25 -11.59 -6.76
C THR A 318 -13.55 -10.85 -6.50
N MET A 319 -13.56 -9.52 -6.67
CA MET A 319 -14.72 -8.66 -6.36
C MET A 319 -15.05 -7.73 -7.53
N PRO A 320 -15.63 -8.25 -8.63
CA PRO A 320 -16.14 -7.43 -9.73
C PRO A 320 -17.36 -6.58 -9.35
N THR A 321 -18.19 -7.08 -8.43
CA THR A 321 -19.38 -6.39 -7.90
C THR A 321 -19.02 -5.63 -6.63
N ALA A 322 -19.69 -4.49 -6.42
CA ALA A 322 -19.50 -3.67 -5.22
C ALA A 322 -19.81 -4.44 -3.93
N GLN A 323 -18.97 -4.28 -2.90
CA GLN A 323 -19.20 -4.83 -1.56
C GLN A 323 -20.27 -4.06 -0.79
N LEU A 324 -20.36 -2.76 -1.07
CA LEU A 324 -21.33 -1.86 -0.48
C LEU A 324 -21.95 -1.05 -1.61
N ALA A 325 -23.28 -1.07 -1.70
CA ALA A 325 -24.06 -0.29 -2.65
C ALA A 325 -25.48 -0.05 -2.12
N ASP A 326 -26.01 1.15 -2.32
CA ASP A 326 -27.43 1.49 -2.12
C ASP A 326 -28.26 1.13 -3.35
N THR A 327 -27.65 1.19 -4.53
CA THR A 327 -28.25 0.80 -5.79
C THR A 327 -27.24 0.02 -6.61
N LEU A 328 -27.64 -1.17 -7.06
CA LEU A 328 -26.88 -1.99 -8.00
C LEU A 328 -27.67 -2.11 -9.30
N ALA A 329 -27.10 -1.65 -10.41
CA ALA A 329 -27.67 -1.84 -11.74
C ALA A 329 -26.91 -2.96 -12.48
N GLY A 330 -27.64 -3.91 -13.04
CA GLY A 330 -27.06 -5.09 -13.70
C GLY A 330 -26.84 -6.31 -12.79
N ALA A 331 -26.58 -7.46 -13.41
CA ALA A 331 -26.46 -8.73 -12.71
C ALA A 331 -25.05 -8.89 -12.08
N PRO A 332 -24.95 -9.30 -10.80
CA PRO A 332 -23.65 -9.58 -10.18
C PRO A 332 -22.83 -10.59 -10.97
N THR A 333 -21.52 -10.36 -11.08
CA THR A 333 -20.61 -11.33 -11.71
C THR A 333 -20.13 -12.36 -10.69
N THR A 334 -20.39 -13.64 -10.96
CA THR A 334 -19.90 -14.77 -10.16
C THR A 334 -18.39 -14.97 -10.35
N VAL A 335 -17.67 -15.28 -9.26
CA VAL A 335 -16.25 -15.65 -9.29
C VAL A 335 -16.09 -17.01 -8.64
N GLU A 336 -15.65 -18.00 -9.41
CA GLU A 336 -15.54 -19.40 -8.95
C GLU A 336 -14.09 -19.81 -8.61
N GLY A 337 -13.10 -19.01 -9.00
CA GLY A 337 -11.67 -19.29 -8.81
C GLY A 337 -11.06 -18.69 -7.53
N THR A 338 -10.00 -19.34 -7.02
CA THR A 338 -9.15 -18.78 -5.96
C THR A 338 -8.05 -17.91 -6.58
N PRO A 339 -7.81 -16.69 -6.08
CA PRO A 339 -6.77 -15.83 -6.64
C PRO A 339 -5.38 -16.42 -6.45
N GLY A 340 -4.63 -16.53 -7.54
CA GLY A 340 -3.19 -16.80 -7.52
C GLY A 340 -2.38 -15.57 -7.10
N THR A 341 -1.07 -15.77 -6.88
CA THR A 341 -0.13 -14.67 -6.64
C THR A 341 -0.02 -13.78 -7.89
N PRO A 342 -0.22 -12.45 -7.78
CA PRO A 342 0.01 -11.54 -8.91
C PRO A 342 1.41 -11.72 -9.50
N PRO A 343 1.60 -11.64 -10.83
CA PRO A 343 2.91 -11.94 -11.41
C PRO A 343 4.05 -11.04 -10.94
N GLU A 344 3.80 -9.76 -10.69
CA GLU A 344 4.80 -8.86 -10.14
C GLU A 344 5.25 -9.29 -8.73
N LEU A 345 4.33 -9.86 -7.94
CA LEU A 345 4.65 -10.44 -6.64
C LEU A 345 5.43 -11.74 -6.79
N ALA A 346 5.01 -12.62 -7.70
CA ALA A 346 5.70 -13.89 -7.96
C ALA A 346 7.14 -13.65 -8.46
N LEU A 347 7.35 -12.63 -9.29
CA LEU A 347 8.67 -12.21 -9.74
C LEU A 347 9.54 -11.77 -8.55
N LEU A 348 9.03 -10.91 -7.66
CA LEU A 348 9.75 -10.52 -6.45
C LEU A 348 10.03 -11.72 -5.55
N ASP A 349 9.09 -12.64 -5.40
CA ASP A 349 9.24 -13.84 -4.58
C ASP A 349 10.37 -14.74 -5.09
N SER A 350 10.57 -14.81 -6.40
CA SER A 350 11.65 -15.58 -7.04
C SER A 350 13.05 -14.97 -6.87
N MET A 351 13.15 -13.72 -6.44
CA MET A 351 14.42 -13.00 -6.30
C MET A 351 15.04 -13.19 -4.91
N THR A 352 16.36 -13.31 -4.86
CA THR A 352 17.16 -13.17 -3.65
C THR A 352 17.10 -11.74 -3.08
N LEU A 353 17.49 -11.53 -1.82
CA LEU A 353 17.50 -10.20 -1.22
C LEU A 353 18.35 -9.18 -2.00
N PRO A 354 19.60 -9.50 -2.45
CA PRO A 354 20.37 -8.58 -3.28
C PRO A 354 19.71 -8.27 -4.62
N GLU A 355 19.08 -9.26 -5.27
CA GLU A 355 18.35 -9.04 -6.53
C GLU A 355 17.13 -8.14 -6.33
N ARG A 356 16.39 -8.27 -5.22
CA ARG A 356 15.28 -7.37 -4.89
C ARG A 356 15.77 -5.94 -4.66
N MET A 357 16.89 -5.78 -3.96
CA MET A 357 17.51 -4.48 -3.75
C MET A 357 17.91 -3.83 -5.08
N ALA A 358 18.62 -4.59 -5.94
CA ALA A 358 18.99 -4.18 -7.30
C ALA A 358 17.76 -3.83 -8.14
N PHE A 359 16.69 -4.61 -8.04
CA PHE A 359 15.43 -4.39 -8.73
C PHE A 359 14.81 -3.05 -8.35
N TRP A 360 14.66 -2.79 -7.05
CA TRP A 360 14.10 -1.52 -6.59
C TRP A 360 15.02 -0.34 -6.89
N ARG A 361 16.34 -0.51 -6.84
CA ARG A 361 17.30 0.51 -7.28
C ARG A 361 17.02 0.90 -8.73
N GLY A 362 16.97 -0.06 -9.65
CA GLY A 362 16.69 0.19 -11.06
C GLY A 362 15.32 0.85 -11.28
N GLN A 363 14.28 0.43 -10.55
CA GLN A 363 12.98 1.10 -10.61
C GLN A 363 13.02 2.54 -10.09
N MET A 364 13.75 2.80 -9.00
CA MET A 364 13.86 4.15 -8.42
C MET A 364 14.73 5.09 -9.26
N GLU A 365 15.70 4.59 -10.04
CA GLU A 365 16.44 5.40 -11.02
C GLU A 365 15.50 6.03 -12.07
N ARG A 366 14.43 5.31 -12.44
CA ARG A 366 13.42 5.78 -13.41
C ARG A 366 12.38 6.71 -12.78
N CYS A 367 12.24 6.71 -11.45
CA CYS A 367 11.20 7.46 -10.77
C CYS A 367 11.44 8.97 -10.89
N LEU A 368 10.47 9.68 -11.47
CA LEU A 368 10.49 11.14 -11.65
C LEU A 368 10.09 11.93 -10.39
N ARG A 369 9.75 11.23 -9.30
CA ARG A 369 9.27 11.83 -8.05
C ARG A 369 8.09 12.82 -8.23
N CYS A 370 7.25 12.60 -9.25
CA CYS A 370 6.10 13.46 -9.57
C CYS A 370 4.88 13.29 -8.64
N TYR A 371 4.94 12.32 -7.71
CA TYR A 371 3.88 12.00 -6.75
C TYR A 371 2.49 11.66 -7.33
N ALA A 372 2.39 11.37 -8.63
CA ALA A 372 1.13 10.92 -9.25
C ALA A 372 0.54 9.68 -8.55
N CYS A 373 1.41 8.75 -8.13
CA CYS A 373 0.99 7.56 -7.39
C CYS A 373 0.31 7.87 -6.04
N ARG A 374 0.71 8.95 -5.37
CA ARG A 374 0.08 9.46 -4.13
C ARG A 374 -1.24 10.16 -4.45
N ASN A 375 -1.23 11.04 -5.45
CA ASN A 375 -2.42 11.84 -5.79
C ASN A 375 -3.57 11.00 -6.34
N ALA A 376 -3.27 9.87 -6.97
CA ALA A 376 -4.26 8.91 -7.45
C ALA A 376 -4.76 7.94 -6.36
N CYS A 377 -4.11 7.89 -5.19
CA CYS A 377 -4.50 6.96 -4.13
C CYS A 377 -5.69 7.52 -3.32
N PRO A 378 -6.80 6.76 -3.19
CA PRO A 378 -7.95 7.19 -2.39
C PRO A 378 -7.65 7.18 -0.88
N MET A 379 -6.66 6.41 -0.44
CA MET A 379 -6.27 6.29 0.97
C MET A 379 -5.20 7.32 1.38
N CYS A 380 -4.69 8.14 0.46
CA CYS A 380 -3.78 9.24 0.76
C CYS A 380 -4.57 10.52 1.05
N VAL A 381 -5.03 10.65 2.30
CA VAL A 381 -5.93 11.74 2.74
C VAL A 381 -5.22 12.92 3.41
N CYS A 382 -4.01 12.73 3.94
CA CYS A 382 -3.24 13.78 4.61
C CYS A 382 -2.51 14.73 3.63
N ARG A 383 -3.15 15.10 2.50
CA ARG A 383 -2.48 15.78 1.37
C ARG A 383 -1.80 17.08 1.78
N ASP A 384 -2.48 17.92 2.57
CA ASP A 384 -1.97 19.23 2.98
C ASP A 384 -0.78 19.15 3.96
N TYR A 385 -0.57 18.01 4.60
CA TYR A 385 0.50 17.76 5.56
C TYR A 385 1.36 16.56 5.16
N CYS A 386 1.36 16.21 3.87
CA CYS A 386 2.06 15.04 3.38
C CYS A 386 3.57 15.21 3.56
N VAL A 387 4.26 14.18 4.05
CA VAL A 387 5.73 14.20 4.21
C VAL A 387 6.50 14.44 2.90
N ALA A 388 5.85 14.23 1.75
CA ALA A 388 6.41 14.52 0.44
C ALA A 388 6.55 16.03 0.16
N GLU A 389 5.73 16.85 0.81
CA GLU A 389 5.62 18.30 0.59
C GLU A 389 5.91 19.11 1.87
N SER A 390 5.69 18.52 3.05
CA SER A 390 5.92 19.19 4.32
C SER A 390 7.40 19.47 4.55
N ARG A 391 7.68 20.71 4.99
CA ARG A 391 8.99 21.13 5.50
C ARG A 391 9.12 20.96 7.01
N ASP A 392 8.01 20.81 7.71
CA ASP A 392 7.96 20.63 9.16
C ASP A 392 6.85 19.63 9.56
N PRO A 393 7.19 18.46 10.09
CA PRO A 393 8.54 17.94 10.28
C PRO A 393 9.24 17.58 8.96
N HIS A 394 10.53 17.91 8.83
CA HIS A 394 11.35 17.60 7.66
C HIS A 394 11.73 16.12 7.59
N TRP A 395 10.77 15.26 7.22
CA TRP A 395 10.97 13.80 7.16
C TRP A 395 11.68 13.32 5.90
N MET A 396 11.52 14.03 4.80
CA MET A 396 12.12 13.70 3.51
C MET A 396 12.93 14.89 3.01
N THR A 397 14.14 14.61 2.54
CA THR A 397 14.97 15.64 1.89
C THR A 397 14.45 15.91 0.48
N GLN A 398 14.78 17.07 -0.07
CA GLN A 398 14.47 17.40 -1.48
C GLN A 398 15.49 16.80 -2.46
N GLU A 399 16.47 16.02 -1.98
CA GLU A 399 17.46 15.37 -2.83
C GLU A 399 16.81 14.30 -3.70
N ASP A 400 17.07 14.33 -5.01
CA ASP A 400 16.49 13.39 -5.96
C ASP A 400 17.29 12.07 -6.07
N SER A 401 17.73 11.53 -4.93
CA SER A 401 18.49 10.27 -4.90
C SER A 401 17.57 9.05 -4.96
N VAL A 402 18.10 7.92 -5.47
CA VAL A 402 17.37 6.64 -5.49
C VAL A 402 16.94 6.21 -4.09
N ARG A 403 17.76 6.50 -3.07
CA ARG A 403 17.45 6.23 -1.66
C ARG A 403 16.24 7.03 -1.18
N GLU A 404 16.17 8.33 -1.44
CA GLU A 404 15.02 9.15 -1.02
C GLU A 404 13.76 8.79 -1.82
N LYS A 405 13.89 8.42 -3.10
CA LYS A 405 12.78 7.89 -3.92
C LYS A 405 12.26 6.57 -3.34
N LEU A 406 13.14 5.64 -2.96
CA LEU A 406 12.74 4.41 -2.29
C LEU A 406 12.08 4.73 -0.95
N TYR A 407 12.67 5.62 -0.15
CA TYR A 407 12.15 5.97 1.16
C TYR A 407 10.72 6.51 1.08
N PHE A 408 10.43 7.40 0.11
CA PHE A 408 9.06 7.84 -0.17
C PHE A 408 8.13 6.67 -0.52
N GLN A 409 8.56 5.75 -1.38
CA GLN A 409 7.74 4.59 -1.75
C GLN A 409 7.48 3.65 -0.58
N THR A 410 8.46 3.49 0.31
CA THR A 410 8.35 2.73 1.56
C THR A 410 7.39 3.42 2.53
N ILE A 411 7.48 4.74 2.70
CA ILE A 411 6.52 5.52 3.49
C ILE A 411 5.11 5.29 2.98
N HIS A 412 4.91 5.47 1.68
CA HIS A 412 3.61 5.31 1.06
C HIS A 412 3.10 3.85 1.19
N ALA A 413 3.96 2.84 1.10
CA ALA A 413 3.55 1.45 1.36
C ALA A 413 3.13 1.24 2.82
N LEU A 414 3.96 1.65 3.79
CA LEU A 414 3.71 1.48 5.23
C LEU A 414 2.46 2.24 5.71
N HIS A 415 2.22 3.45 5.21
CA HIS A 415 0.99 4.19 5.50
C HIS A 415 -0.29 3.52 4.97
N LEU A 416 -0.15 2.59 4.02
CA LEU A 416 -1.24 1.81 3.44
C LEU A 416 -1.33 0.38 4.02
N ALA A 417 -0.50 0.04 5.01
CA ALA A 417 -0.56 -1.23 5.70
C ALA A 417 -1.96 -1.42 6.32
N GLY A 418 -2.69 -2.43 5.86
CA GLY A 418 -4.06 -2.69 6.31
C GLY A 418 -5.14 -1.80 5.68
N ARG A 419 -4.78 -0.93 4.74
CA ARG A 419 -5.68 0.05 4.11
C ARG A 419 -5.73 -0.04 2.58
N CYS A 420 -4.72 -0.66 1.96
CA CYS A 420 -4.69 -0.77 0.51
C CYS A 420 -5.76 -1.74 -0.02
N THR A 421 -6.72 -1.21 -0.78
CA THR A 421 -7.78 -1.98 -1.42
C THR A 421 -7.35 -2.68 -2.71
N GLY A 422 -6.11 -2.48 -3.15
CA GLY A 422 -5.59 -3.10 -4.38
C GLY A 422 -6.17 -2.50 -5.67
N CYS A 423 -6.68 -1.27 -5.64
CA CYS A 423 -7.29 -0.62 -6.79
C CYS A 423 -6.31 -0.26 -7.92
N GLY A 424 -4.99 -0.38 -7.74
CA GLY A 424 -3.98 -0.26 -8.81
C GLY A 424 -3.72 1.15 -9.35
N GLU A 425 -4.45 2.17 -8.89
CA GLU A 425 -4.33 3.54 -9.37
C GLU A 425 -2.93 4.13 -9.22
N CYS A 426 -2.20 3.73 -8.17
CA CYS A 426 -0.84 4.18 -7.93
C CYS A 426 0.15 3.76 -9.04
N GLN A 427 -0.05 2.59 -9.64
CA GLN A 427 0.79 2.07 -10.74
C GLN A 427 0.32 2.63 -12.08
N ARG A 428 -1.00 2.65 -12.32
CA ARG A 428 -1.58 3.24 -13.53
C ARG A 428 -1.14 4.69 -13.74
N ALA A 429 -1.14 5.49 -12.67
CA ALA A 429 -0.76 6.89 -12.73
C ALA A 429 0.75 7.12 -12.91
N CYS A 430 1.59 6.07 -12.91
CA CYS A 430 3.03 6.22 -13.04
C CYS A 430 3.41 6.43 -14.53
N PRO A 431 3.96 7.60 -14.90
CA PRO A 431 4.29 7.90 -16.30
C PRO A 431 5.43 7.04 -16.85
N VAL A 432 6.20 6.41 -15.96
CA VAL A 432 7.32 5.53 -16.30
C VAL A 432 7.03 4.07 -15.97
N GLY A 433 5.78 3.72 -15.65
CA GLY A 433 5.37 2.31 -15.47
C GLY A 433 6.15 1.54 -14.41
N ILE A 434 6.46 2.17 -13.26
CA ILE A 434 7.08 1.45 -12.13
C ILE A 434 6.01 0.55 -11.50
N PRO A 435 6.33 -0.73 -11.16
CA PRO A 435 5.38 -1.67 -10.56
C PRO A 435 5.10 -1.38 -9.07
N ILE A 436 4.68 -0.16 -8.76
CA ILE A 436 4.45 0.38 -7.42
C ILE A 436 3.35 -0.41 -6.69
N LEU A 437 2.37 -0.97 -7.41
CA LEU A 437 1.30 -1.78 -6.82
C LEU A 437 1.87 -3.04 -6.16
N ALA A 438 2.96 -3.60 -6.68
CA ALA A 438 3.61 -4.78 -6.11
C ALA A 438 4.05 -4.53 -4.65
N LEU A 439 4.62 -3.36 -4.33
CA LEU A 439 4.95 -2.99 -2.95
C LEU A 439 3.71 -2.98 -2.05
N ARG A 440 2.56 -2.52 -2.56
CA ARG A 440 1.32 -2.40 -1.78
C ARG A 440 0.64 -3.75 -1.60
N GLN A 441 0.70 -4.61 -2.61
CA GLN A 441 0.19 -5.97 -2.49
C GLN A 441 1.08 -6.81 -1.57
N GLN A 442 2.40 -6.59 -1.57
CA GLN A 442 3.32 -7.22 -0.62
C GLN A 442 3.00 -6.86 0.84
N ILE A 443 2.76 -5.57 1.14
CA ILE A 443 2.37 -5.19 2.51
C ILE A 443 0.97 -5.70 2.86
N GLY A 444 0.04 -5.71 1.89
CA GLY A 444 -1.28 -6.34 2.06
C GLY A 444 -1.17 -7.84 2.36
N ARG A 445 -0.22 -8.54 1.74
CA ARG A 445 0.06 -9.95 2.01
C ARG A 445 0.59 -10.17 3.44
N ALA A 446 1.53 -9.35 3.89
CA ALA A 446 2.04 -9.41 5.27
C ALA A 446 0.91 -9.20 6.30
N VAL A 447 0.05 -8.19 6.08
CA VAL A 447 -1.13 -7.95 6.93
C VAL A 447 -2.08 -9.14 6.88
N SER A 448 -2.39 -9.68 5.71
CA SER A 448 -3.26 -10.84 5.56
C SER A 448 -2.72 -12.08 6.29
N GLN A 449 -1.40 -12.29 6.31
CA GLN A 449 -0.76 -13.42 7.00
C GLN A 449 -0.79 -13.24 8.52
N LEU A 450 -0.59 -12.01 8.99
CA LEU A 450 -0.56 -11.71 10.43
C LEU A 450 -1.95 -11.66 11.07
N PHE A 451 -2.97 -11.22 10.33
CA PHE A 451 -4.29 -10.90 10.88
C PHE A 451 -5.40 -11.71 10.19
N ASP A 452 -5.30 -13.05 10.26
CA ASP A 452 -6.36 -14.01 9.90
C ASP A 452 -7.02 -13.78 8.53
N GLY A 453 -6.22 -13.44 7.51
CA GLY A 453 -6.73 -13.22 6.15
C GLY A 453 -7.34 -11.84 5.91
N TYR A 454 -7.14 -10.87 6.82
CA TYR A 454 -7.68 -9.52 6.69
C TYR A 454 -7.35 -8.88 5.33
N LYS A 455 -8.37 -8.28 4.72
CA LYS A 455 -8.28 -7.55 3.45
C LYS A 455 -9.03 -6.23 3.59
N ALA A 456 -8.31 -5.14 3.31
CA ALA A 456 -8.84 -3.77 3.35
C ALA A 456 -10.14 -3.61 2.53
N GLY A 457 -11.12 -2.91 3.10
CA GLY A 457 -12.39 -2.58 2.48
C GLY A 457 -13.33 -3.75 2.16
N MET A 458 -13.16 -4.91 2.79
CA MET A 458 -14.02 -6.09 2.55
C MET A 458 -15.22 -6.18 3.49
N ASP A 459 -15.06 -5.74 4.74
CA ASP A 459 -16.09 -5.79 5.77
C ASP A 459 -16.23 -4.39 6.38
N PRO A 460 -17.36 -3.68 6.19
CA PRO A 460 -17.57 -2.36 6.75
C PRO A 460 -17.49 -2.27 8.28
N GLU A 461 -17.79 -3.36 8.98
CA GLU A 461 -17.82 -3.38 10.44
C GLU A 461 -16.47 -3.81 11.05
N ALA A 462 -15.54 -4.31 10.22
CA ALA A 462 -14.23 -4.71 10.70
C ALA A 462 -13.40 -3.48 11.11
N VAL A 463 -12.62 -3.63 12.18
CA VAL A 463 -11.61 -2.63 12.56
C VAL A 463 -10.30 -2.94 11.84
N PRO A 464 -9.71 -2.01 11.08
CA PRO A 464 -8.42 -2.22 10.45
C PRO A 464 -7.35 -2.65 11.49
N PRO A 465 -6.55 -3.71 11.24
CA PRO A 465 -5.70 -4.31 12.26
C PRO A 465 -4.72 -3.36 12.94
N LEU A 466 -4.27 -2.31 12.24
CA LEU A 466 -3.32 -1.33 12.76
C LEU A 466 -3.97 -0.12 13.46
N LEU A 467 -5.29 -0.02 13.45
CA LEU A 467 -6.07 0.94 14.26
C LEU A 467 -6.45 0.39 15.63
N GLY A 468 -6.40 -0.92 15.81
CA GLY A 468 -6.61 -1.61 17.08
C GLY A 468 -5.37 -2.36 17.56
N TYR A 469 -5.54 -3.11 18.66
CA TYR A 469 -4.57 -4.05 19.17
C TYR A 469 -5.28 -5.22 19.85
N GLU A 470 -4.59 -6.35 19.98
CA GLU A 470 -5.02 -7.47 20.82
C GLU A 470 -4.04 -7.67 21.97
N LEU A 471 -4.51 -8.22 23.09
CA LEU A 471 -3.62 -8.57 24.21
C LEU A 471 -2.70 -9.73 23.83
N GLU A 472 -3.25 -10.69 23.09
CA GLU A 472 -2.56 -11.88 22.59
C GLU A 472 -2.78 -11.98 21.09
N GLU A 473 -1.70 -12.14 20.33
CA GLU A 473 -1.77 -12.25 18.87
C GLU A 473 -1.57 -13.71 18.48
N LYS A 474 -2.49 -14.24 17.69
CA LYS A 474 -2.43 -15.64 17.22
C LYS A 474 -1.21 -15.92 16.35
N ASN A 475 -0.86 -14.98 15.47
CA ASN A 475 0.18 -15.16 14.44
C ASN A 475 1.43 -14.28 14.66
N ILE A 476 1.49 -13.50 15.76
CA ILE A 476 2.69 -12.76 16.15
C ILE A 476 3.33 -13.48 17.33
N HIS A 477 4.38 -14.24 17.04
CA HIS A 477 5.10 -14.99 18.06
C HIS A 477 6.31 -14.18 18.54
N GLU A 478 6.21 -13.68 19.77
CA GLU A 478 7.31 -12.97 20.41
C GLU A 478 8.46 -13.94 20.63
N ARG A 479 9.67 -13.53 20.21
CA ARG A 479 10.83 -14.42 20.27
C ARG A 479 11.23 -14.63 21.72
N GLU A 480 11.25 -15.89 22.16
CA GLU A 480 11.91 -16.23 23.41
C GLU A 480 13.42 -16.08 23.22
N TRP A 481 14.03 -15.20 24.01
CA TRP A 481 15.48 -15.01 24.07
C TRP A 481 16.07 -16.08 25.00
N LYS A 482 16.09 -17.32 24.50
CA LYS A 482 16.67 -18.50 25.16
C LYS A 482 18.17 -18.60 24.94
#